data_AF-A0A9D7BN61-F1
#
_entry.id   AF-A0A9D7BN61-F1
#
_cell.length_a   1.000
_cell.length_b   1.000
_cell.length_c   1.000
_cell.angle_alpha   90.00
_cell.angle_beta   90.00
_cell.angle_gamma   90.00
#
_symmetry.space_group_name_H-M   'P 1'
#
loop_
_entity.id
_entity.type
_entity.pdbx_description
1 polymer ?
#
loop_
_entity_poly.entity_id
_entity_poly.type
_entity_poly.pdbx_seq_one_letter_code
_entity_poly.pdbx_strand_id
1 'polypeptide(L)'
;MINNKNYSWTDFKTKIIDGIQCLRKSYDKEIFSERVELRYIDVIETDVLGHSDKFEFINQGLNLTINELPFLNNKLLDINFSNRYILDDSSYLNLMVATGVNNETSKDAIIWHTFVNNNQIISWVKMEDWIENAHKHASYLFKKLVKPDLYDIFR
;
A
#
# COMPACT_ATOMS: atom_id res chain seq x y z
N MET A 1 5.06 -12.80 -7.12
CA MET A 1 3.77 -13.48 -7.41
C MET A 1 2.87 -12.46 -8.12
N ILE A 2 2.77 -12.52 -9.45
CA ILE A 2 1.79 -11.70 -10.18
C ILE A 2 0.42 -12.20 -9.73
N ASN A 3 -0.42 -11.31 -9.22
CA ASN A 3 -1.68 -11.67 -8.59
C ASN A 3 -2.64 -12.16 -9.68
N ASN A 4 -2.62 -13.46 -10.02
CA ASN A 4 -3.56 -14.15 -10.93
C ASN A 4 -5.01 -14.17 -10.40
N LYS A 5 -5.36 -13.25 -9.50
CA LYS A 5 -6.69 -13.04 -8.95
C LYS A 5 -6.98 -11.56 -9.08
N ASN A 6 -7.95 -11.22 -9.91
CA ASN A 6 -8.54 -9.89 -9.98
C ASN A 6 -8.95 -9.50 -8.56
N TYR A 7 -8.19 -8.61 -7.93
CA TYR A 7 -8.50 -8.14 -6.60
C TYR A 7 -9.94 -7.62 -6.57
N SER A 8 -10.76 -8.14 -5.64
CA SER A 8 -12.13 -7.71 -5.40
C SER A 8 -12.19 -7.02 -4.05
N TRP A 9 -12.47 -5.72 -4.04
CA TRP A 9 -12.69 -4.98 -2.80
C TRP A 9 -13.83 -5.60 -1.99
N THR A 10 -14.92 -5.98 -2.64
CA THR A 10 -16.08 -6.61 -2.01
C THR A 10 -15.69 -7.88 -1.24
N ASP A 11 -14.90 -8.76 -1.86
CA ASP A 11 -14.48 -10.02 -1.24
C ASP A 11 -13.52 -9.75 -0.08
N PHE A 12 -12.59 -8.81 -0.25
CA PHE A 12 -11.63 -8.46 0.78
C PHE A 12 -12.31 -7.79 1.98
N LYS A 13 -13.23 -6.85 1.74
CA LYS A 13 -14.06 -6.22 2.76
C LYS A 13 -14.86 -7.27 3.54
N THR A 14 -15.49 -8.20 2.85
CA THR A 14 -16.26 -9.28 3.51
C THR A 14 -15.39 -10.06 4.48
N LYS A 15 -14.19 -10.47 4.07
CA LYS A 15 -13.24 -11.18 4.95
C LYS A 15 -12.79 -10.35 6.17
N ILE A 16 -12.56 -9.05 5.98
CA ILE A 16 -12.22 -8.15 7.09
C ILE A 16 -13.38 -8.09 8.10
N ILE A 17 -14.61 -7.88 7.60
CA ILE A 17 -15.81 -7.79 8.44
C ILE A 17 -16.08 -9.11 9.17
N ASP A 18 -15.93 -10.26 8.51
CA ASP A 18 -16.08 -11.56 9.14
C ASP A 18 -15.06 -11.77 10.28
N GLY A 19 -13.79 -11.40 10.04
CA GLY A 19 -12.75 -11.45 11.07
C GLY A 19 -13.05 -10.55 12.27
N ILE A 20 -13.54 -9.34 12.00
CA ILE A 20 -13.99 -8.38 13.01
C ILE A 20 -15.17 -8.92 13.81
N GLN A 21 -16.15 -9.55 13.16
CA GLN A 21 -17.29 -10.16 13.83
C GLN A 21 -16.87 -11.32 14.72
N CYS A 22 -15.95 -12.17 14.27
CA CYS A 22 -15.35 -13.22 15.09
C CYS A 22 -14.65 -12.64 16.31
N LEU A 23 -13.89 -11.56 16.15
CA LEU A 23 -13.26 -10.88 17.28
C LEU A 23 -14.33 -10.36 18.24
N ARG A 24 -15.33 -9.63 17.75
CA ARG A 24 -16.41 -9.08 18.58
C ARG A 24 -17.15 -10.16 19.37
N LYS A 25 -17.45 -11.32 18.78
CA LYS A 25 -18.12 -12.44 19.46
C LYS A 25 -17.27 -13.08 20.56
N SER A 26 -15.96 -12.86 20.55
CA SER A 26 -15.03 -13.44 21.52
C SER A 26 -14.92 -12.63 22.82
N TYR A 27 -15.58 -11.46 22.92
CA TYR A 27 -15.50 -10.58 24.09
C TYR A 27 -16.90 -10.18 24.58
N ASP A 28 -17.08 -10.23 25.90
CA ASP A 28 -18.35 -9.87 26.55
C ASP A 28 -18.60 -8.36 26.62
N LYS A 29 -17.54 -7.56 26.45
CA LYS A 29 -17.58 -6.09 26.51
C LYS A 29 -17.29 -5.49 25.14
N GLU A 30 -17.81 -4.28 24.93
CA GLU A 30 -17.45 -3.51 23.75
C GLU A 30 -15.94 -3.21 23.76
N ILE A 31 -15.27 -3.57 22.66
CA ILE A 31 -13.87 -3.23 22.43
C ILE A 31 -13.84 -1.94 21.63
N PHE A 32 -12.96 -1.04 22.05
CA PHE A 32 -12.65 0.18 21.33
C PHE A 32 -11.27 0.03 20.72
N SER A 33 -11.15 0.29 19.43
CA SER A 33 -9.87 0.21 18.73
C SER A 33 -9.21 1.58 18.74
N GLU A 34 -8.14 1.72 19.54
CA GLU A 34 -7.32 2.92 19.54
C GLU A 34 -6.54 3.08 18.23
N ARG A 35 -6.08 1.96 17.65
CA ARG A 35 -5.30 1.91 16.42
C ARG A 35 -5.82 0.83 15.49
N VAL A 36 -6.18 1.25 14.29
CA VAL A 36 -6.64 0.43 13.18
C VAL A 36 -5.91 0.91 11.93
N GLU A 37 -5.47 -0.04 11.11
CA GLU A 37 -4.77 0.23 9.87
C GLU A 37 -5.31 -0.67 8.76
N LEU A 38 -5.62 -0.08 7.61
CA LEU A 38 -5.89 -0.81 6.38
C LEU A 38 -4.69 -0.60 5.46
N ARG A 39 -3.99 -1.69 5.15
CA ARG A 39 -2.73 -1.68 4.39
C ARG A 39 -2.81 -2.56 3.14
N TYR A 40 -2.40 -1.97 2.02
CA TYR A 40 -2.10 -2.64 0.77
C TYR A 40 -0.57 -2.74 0.63
N ILE A 41 -0.10 -3.91 0.21
CA ILE A 41 1.31 -4.20 0.01
C ILE A 41 1.45 -4.73 -1.41
N ASP A 42 2.23 -4.04 -2.21
CA ASP A 42 2.51 -4.42 -3.58
C ASP A 42 4.02 -4.68 -3.72
N VAL A 43 4.35 -5.79 -4.37
CA VAL A 43 5.73 -6.21 -4.63
C VAL A 43 5.82 -6.65 -6.08
N ILE A 44 6.65 -5.96 -6.87
CA ILE A 44 6.80 -6.24 -8.29
C ILE A 44 8.29 -6.32 -8.65
N GLU A 45 8.66 -7.38 -9.37
CA GLU A 45 9.97 -7.52 -10.00
C GLU A 45 10.10 -6.55 -11.18
N THR A 46 11.26 -5.94 -11.35
CA THR A 46 11.44 -4.87 -12.36
C THR A 46 11.25 -5.34 -13.80
N ASP A 47 11.48 -6.64 -14.04
CA ASP A 47 11.44 -7.25 -15.37
C ASP A 47 10.04 -7.42 -15.93
N VAL A 48 9.00 -7.23 -15.12
CA VAL A 48 7.60 -7.28 -15.57
C VAL A 48 7.31 -6.21 -16.62
N LEU A 49 8.02 -5.08 -16.59
CA LEU A 49 7.97 -4.03 -17.62
C LEU A 49 9.12 -4.14 -18.63
N GLY A 50 9.89 -5.23 -18.62
CA GLY A 50 11.07 -5.41 -19.45
C GLY A 50 12.31 -4.66 -18.96
N HIS A 51 12.32 -4.14 -17.73
CA HIS A 51 13.45 -3.41 -17.16
C HIS A 51 14.29 -4.28 -16.23
N SER A 52 15.61 -4.10 -16.30
CA SER A 52 16.54 -4.68 -15.33
C SER A 52 16.93 -3.70 -14.22
N ASP A 53 16.70 -2.39 -14.41
CA ASP A 53 17.02 -1.36 -13.44
C ASP A 53 15.77 -0.88 -12.69
N LYS A 54 15.87 -0.85 -11.36
CA LYS A 54 14.78 -0.47 -10.45
C LYS A 54 14.42 1.01 -10.48
N PHE A 55 15.35 1.90 -10.78
CA PHE A 55 15.06 3.33 -10.90
C PHE A 55 14.36 3.64 -12.23
N GLU A 56 14.75 2.95 -13.30
CA GLU A 56 14.03 2.98 -14.56
C GLU A 56 12.58 2.50 -14.38
N PHE A 57 12.39 1.35 -13.70
CA PHE A 57 11.05 0.86 -13.38
C PHE A 57 10.22 1.89 -12.61
N ILE A 58 10.77 2.54 -11.58
CA ILE A 58 10.02 3.55 -10.81
C ILE A 58 9.62 4.73 -11.71
N ASN A 59 10.55 5.24 -12.51
CA ASN A 59 10.29 6.39 -13.37
C ASN A 59 9.27 6.08 -14.48
N GLN A 60 9.19 4.83 -14.96
CA GLN A 60 8.27 4.43 -16.03
C GLN A 60 6.94 3.88 -15.52
N GLY A 61 6.96 3.12 -14.42
CA GLY A 61 5.78 2.46 -13.86
C GLY A 61 5.03 3.29 -12.81
N LEU A 62 5.70 4.24 -12.15
CA LEU A 62 5.11 5.05 -11.08
C LEU A 62 5.16 6.56 -11.41
N ASN A 63 4.20 7.30 -10.89
CA ASN A 63 4.17 8.77 -10.87
C ASN A 63 5.01 9.28 -9.68
N LEU A 64 6.27 8.86 -9.64
CA LEU A 64 7.27 9.27 -8.67
C LEU A 64 8.51 9.78 -9.40
N THR A 65 9.28 10.63 -8.72
CA THR A 65 10.57 11.08 -9.21
C THR A 65 11.62 10.76 -8.15
N ILE A 66 12.58 9.93 -8.52
CA ILE A 66 13.74 9.65 -7.67
C ILE A 66 14.87 10.55 -8.15
N ASN A 67 15.25 11.50 -7.29
CA ASN A 67 16.36 12.41 -7.57
C ASN A 67 17.60 11.93 -6.83
N GLU A 68 18.69 11.74 -7.55
CA GLU A 68 20.00 11.60 -6.92
C GLU A 68 20.39 12.93 -6.25
N LEU A 69 21.14 12.84 -5.15
CA LEU A 69 21.64 14.02 -4.48
C LEU A 69 22.82 14.58 -5.27
N PRO A 70 22.74 15.82 -5.80
CA PRO A 70 23.71 16.33 -6.77
C PRO A 70 25.13 16.54 -6.21
N PHE A 71 25.28 16.45 -4.88
CA PHE A 71 26.56 16.58 -4.19
C PHE A 71 27.21 15.23 -3.84
N LEU A 72 26.57 14.10 -4.19
CA LEU A 72 27.16 12.78 -4.03
C LEU A 72 27.75 12.31 -5.37
N ASN A 73 29.02 11.91 -5.34
CA ASN A 73 29.70 11.31 -6.50
C ASN A 73 29.56 9.77 -6.52
N ASN A 74 28.63 9.23 -5.72
CA ASN A 74 28.40 7.80 -5.57
C ASN A 74 27.12 7.39 -6.30
N LYS A 75 27.09 6.16 -6.83
CA LYS A 75 25.88 5.58 -7.44
C LYS A 75 24.81 5.35 -6.38
N LEU A 76 23.58 5.79 -6.62
CA LEU A 76 22.44 5.42 -5.79
C LEU A 76 22.16 3.92 -5.96
N LEU A 77 22.26 3.17 -4.86
CA LEU A 77 22.03 1.72 -4.89
C LEU A 77 20.62 1.34 -4.50
N ASP A 78 19.99 2.03 -3.56
CA ASP A 78 18.66 1.71 -3.07
C ASP A 78 17.94 2.95 -2.56
N ILE A 79 16.61 2.87 -2.52
CA ILE A 79 15.76 3.88 -1.89
C ILE A 79 14.87 3.25 -0.83
N ASN A 80 14.55 4.05 0.18
CA ASN A 80 13.48 3.80 1.11
C ASN A 80 12.96 5.17 1.57
N PHE A 81 11.70 5.47 1.26
CA PHE A 81 11.08 6.71 1.72
C PHE A 81 9.65 6.46 2.19
N SER A 82 9.19 7.36 3.06
CA SER A 82 7.83 7.35 3.59
C SER A 82 7.24 8.75 3.57
N ASN A 83 6.05 8.88 2.97
CA ASN A 83 5.25 10.08 3.04
C ASN A 83 4.00 9.82 3.89
N ARG A 84 3.62 10.81 4.69
CA ARG A 84 2.43 10.77 5.54
C ARG A 84 1.63 12.04 5.35
N TYR A 85 0.33 11.89 5.13
CA TYR A 85 -0.61 12.96 4.86
C TYR A 85 -1.74 12.88 5.89
N ILE A 86 -2.13 14.02 6.44
CA ILE A 86 -3.32 14.11 7.30
C ILE A 86 -4.58 14.15 6.42
N LEU A 87 -5.60 13.40 6.83
CA LEU A 87 -6.92 13.38 6.20
C LEU A 87 -7.91 14.22 7.02
N ASP A 88 -9.06 14.57 6.43
CA ASP A 88 -10.06 15.43 7.06
C ASP A 88 -10.64 14.86 8.36
N ASP A 89 -10.68 13.53 8.49
CA ASP A 89 -11.14 12.81 9.68
C ASP A 89 -10.04 12.62 10.74
N SER A 90 -8.91 13.34 10.62
CA SER A 90 -7.70 13.18 11.44
C SER A 90 -6.97 11.84 11.27
N SER A 91 -7.43 10.95 10.38
CA SER A 91 -6.66 9.77 9.99
C SER A 91 -5.43 10.19 9.17
N TYR A 92 -4.55 9.22 8.92
CA TYR A 92 -3.35 9.43 8.13
C TYR A 92 -3.34 8.51 6.92
N LEU A 93 -3.12 9.08 5.75
CA LEU A 93 -2.78 8.35 4.53
C LEU A 93 -1.26 8.28 4.42
N ASN A 94 -0.74 7.08 4.18
CA ASN A 94 0.69 6.82 4.17
C ASN A 94 1.08 6.11 2.87
N LEU A 95 2.22 6.52 2.32
CA LEU A 95 2.92 5.87 1.22
C LEU A 95 4.31 5.52 1.70
N MET A 96 4.69 4.25 1.59
CA MET A 96 6.07 3.80 1.75
C MET A 96 6.51 3.16 0.45
N VAL A 97 7.72 3.48 -0.03
CA VAL A 97 8.31 2.85 -1.22
C VAL A 97 9.75 2.49 -0.92
N ALA A 98 10.12 1.27 -1.28
CA ALA A 98 11.47 0.76 -1.13
C ALA A 98 11.88 -0.08 -2.35
N THR A 99 13.18 -0.10 -2.62
CA THR A 99 13.80 -1.09 -3.51
C THR A 99 14.33 -2.26 -2.71
N GLY A 100 14.36 -3.44 -3.33
CA GLY A 100 14.94 -4.63 -2.74
C GLY A 100 15.27 -5.68 -3.80
N VAL A 101 15.66 -6.87 -3.33
CA VAL A 101 15.92 -8.03 -4.18
C VAL A 101 14.98 -9.16 -3.74
N ASN A 102 14.32 -9.81 -4.68
CA ASN A 102 13.56 -11.01 -4.39
C ASN A 102 14.55 -12.16 -4.12
N ASN A 103 14.54 -12.70 -2.90
CA ASN A 103 15.45 -13.76 -2.47
C ASN A 103 15.29 -15.08 -3.25
N GLU A 104 14.12 -15.33 -3.85
CA GLU A 104 13.86 -16.56 -4.62
C GLU A 104 14.39 -16.46 -6.06
N THR A 105 14.23 -15.29 -6.69
CA THR A 105 14.59 -15.08 -8.10
C THR A 105 15.90 -14.31 -8.30
N SER A 106 16.45 -13.73 -7.22
CA SER A 106 17.59 -12.81 -7.22
C SER A 106 17.41 -11.58 -8.12
N LYS A 107 16.17 -11.21 -8.44
CA LYS A 107 15.85 -10.03 -9.26
C LYS A 107 15.55 -8.82 -8.39
N ASP A 108 15.86 -7.64 -8.93
CA ASP A 108 15.43 -6.38 -8.35
C ASP A 108 13.89 -6.31 -8.28
N ALA A 109 13.41 -5.75 -7.18
CA ALA A 109 11.99 -5.58 -6.91
C ALA A 109 11.71 -4.21 -6.30
N ILE A 110 10.54 -3.68 -6.62
CA ILE A 110 9.96 -2.52 -5.95
C ILE A 110 8.88 -3.01 -5.00
N ILE A 111 8.93 -2.50 -3.77
CA ILE A 111 7.94 -2.74 -2.75
C ILE A 111 7.31 -1.40 -2.41
N TRP A 112 5.99 -1.32 -2.42
CA TRP A 112 5.32 -0.15 -1.85
C TRP A 112 4.12 -0.53 -1.02
N HIS A 113 3.90 0.25 0.04
CA HIS A 113 2.75 0.12 0.90
C HIS A 113 1.90 1.38 0.77
N THR A 114 0.61 1.18 0.53
CA THR A 114 -0.39 2.24 0.67
C THR A 114 -1.29 1.89 1.84
N PHE A 115 -1.34 2.74 2.86
CA PHE A 115 -2.10 2.43 4.06
C PHE A 115 -2.71 3.64 4.73
N VAL A 116 -3.90 3.43 5.31
CA VAL A 116 -4.60 4.42 6.12
C VAL A 116 -4.66 3.93 7.55
N ASN A 117 -4.24 4.76 8.49
CA ASN A 117 -4.38 4.49 9.91
C ASN A 117 -5.17 5.61 10.60
N ASN A 118 -6.00 5.24 11.57
CA ASN A 118 -6.74 6.21 12.38
C ASN A 118 -5.81 6.95 13.36
N ASN A 119 -6.31 8.05 13.90
CA ASN A 119 -5.73 8.77 15.04
C ASN A 119 -6.73 8.99 16.17
N GLN A 120 -7.90 8.36 16.09
CA GLN A 120 -8.99 8.51 17.03
C GLN A 120 -9.54 7.14 17.39
N ILE A 121 -10.08 6.98 18.59
CA ILE A 121 -10.71 5.74 19.03
C ILE A 121 -11.92 5.42 18.15
N ILE A 122 -11.97 4.21 17.60
CA ILE A 122 -13.05 3.71 16.74
C ILE A 122 -13.84 2.64 17.49
N SER A 123 -15.16 2.83 17.57
CA SER A 123 -16.08 1.78 18.03
C SER A 123 -16.43 0.81 16.91
N TRP A 124 -16.86 -0.40 17.26
CA TRP A 124 -17.26 -1.40 16.28
C TRP A 124 -18.35 -0.93 15.31
N VAL A 125 -19.28 -0.09 15.79
CA VAL A 125 -20.37 0.46 14.96
C VAL A 125 -19.82 1.33 13.82
N LYS A 126 -18.72 2.05 14.07
CA LYS A 126 -18.08 2.94 13.08
C LYS A 126 -16.98 2.25 12.27
N MET A 127 -16.63 1.01 12.61
CA MET A 127 -15.51 0.30 12.02
C MET A 127 -15.71 0.04 10.53
N GLU A 128 -16.92 -0.35 10.12
CA GLU A 128 -17.21 -0.61 8.72
C GLU A 128 -17.13 0.65 7.86
N ASP A 129 -17.68 1.77 8.35
CA ASP A 129 -17.58 3.08 7.68
C ASP A 129 -16.12 3.53 7.56
N TRP A 130 -15.34 3.31 8.62
CA TRP A 130 -13.92 3.62 8.61
C TRP A 130 -13.16 2.78 7.58
N ILE A 131 -13.42 1.47 7.50
CA ILE A 131 -12.81 0.56 6.52
C ILE A 131 -13.10 1.03 5.10
N GLU A 132 -14.35 1.42 4.82
CA GLU A 132 -14.75 1.92 3.50
C GLU A 132 -14.04 3.24 3.16
N ASN A 133 -13.94 4.16 4.12
CA ASN A 133 -13.23 5.43 3.90
C ASN A 133 -11.73 5.23 3.71
N ALA A 134 -11.12 4.40 4.54
CA ALA A 134 -9.71 4.01 4.44
C ALA A 134 -9.40 3.40 3.07
N HIS A 135 -10.27 2.51 2.57
CA HIS A 135 -10.12 1.93 1.23
C HIS A 135 -10.19 2.99 0.14
N LYS A 136 -11.15 3.92 0.20
CA LYS A 136 -11.28 4.99 -0.80
C LYS A 136 -10.00 5.81 -0.93
N HIS A 137 -9.42 6.23 0.19
CA HIS A 137 -8.16 6.99 0.19
C HIS A 137 -6.98 6.17 -0.32
N ALA A 138 -6.83 4.93 0.15
CA ALA A 138 -5.74 4.06 -0.28
C ALA A 138 -5.83 3.71 -1.78
N SER A 139 -7.03 3.33 -2.24
CA SER A 139 -7.33 3.01 -3.65
C SER A 139 -7.14 4.21 -4.56
N TYR A 140 -7.55 5.40 -4.11
CA TYR A 140 -7.30 6.64 -4.84
C TYR A 140 -5.80 6.89 -5.01
N LEU A 141 -5.02 6.80 -3.92
CA LEU A 141 -3.58 7.02 -3.98
C LEU A 141 -2.90 6.00 -4.89
N PHE A 142 -3.23 4.71 -4.76
CA PHE A 142 -2.70 3.66 -5.64
C PHE A 142 -2.95 3.97 -7.12
N LYS A 143 -4.19 4.30 -7.50
CA LYS A 143 -4.55 4.64 -8.89
C LYS A 143 -3.86 5.90 -9.42
N LYS A 144 -3.46 6.82 -8.53
CA LYS A 144 -2.68 8.01 -8.89
C LYS A 144 -1.18 7.75 -8.93
N LEU A 145 -0.70 6.84 -8.10
CA LEU A 145 0.68 6.44 -8.01
C LEU A 145 1.11 5.60 -9.21
N VAL A 146 0.28 4.64 -9.61
CA VAL A 146 0.62 3.67 -10.67
C VAL A 146 0.26 4.24 -12.04
N LYS A 147 1.20 4.21 -12.99
CA LYS A 147 0.98 4.63 -14.38
C LYS A 147 0.22 3.56 -15.17
N PRO A 148 -0.45 3.93 -16.29
CA PRO A 148 -1.31 3.02 -17.04
C PRO A 148 -0.66 1.67 -17.41
N ASP A 149 0.58 1.70 -17.92
CA ASP A 149 1.28 0.49 -18.36
C ASP A 149 1.51 -0.51 -17.22
N LEU A 150 1.85 0.01 -16.03
CA LEU A 150 1.99 -0.83 -14.83
C LEU A 150 0.62 -1.24 -14.26
N TYR A 151 -0.38 -0.37 -14.36
CA TYR A 151 -1.73 -0.63 -13.83
C TYR A 151 -2.40 -1.80 -14.53
N ASP A 152 -2.14 -2.01 -15.82
CA ASP A 152 -2.73 -3.11 -16.60
C ASP A 152 -2.27 -4.50 -16.11
N ILE A 153 -1.13 -4.61 -15.44
CA ILE A 153 -0.67 -5.86 -14.80
C ILE A 153 -1.52 -6.23 -13.58
N PHE A 154 -2.21 -5.27 -12.98
CA PHE A 154 -3.09 -5.47 -11.83
C PHE A 154 -4.56 -5.74 -12.21
N ARG A 155 -4.92 -5.62 -13.50
CA ARG A 155 -6.28 -5.87 -14.01
C ARG A 155 -6.54 -7.34 -14.26
#